data_AF-M5J6Z3-F1
#
_entry.id   AF-M5J6Z3-F1
#
_cell.length_a   1.000
_cell.length_b   1.000
_cell.length_c   1.000
_cell.angle_alpha   90.00
_cell.angle_beta   90.00
_cell.angle_gamma   90.00
#
_symmetry.space_group_name_H-M   'P 1'
#
loop_
_entity.id
_entity.type
_entity.pdbx_description
1 polymer ?
#
loop_
_entity_poly.entity_id
_entity_poly.type
_entity_poly.pdbx_seq_one_letter_code
_entity_poly.pdbx_strand_id
1 'polypeptide(L)'
;MVIYPDGSSEVVVVHAEVKNADGSNTQATNATIATQVQEVPFGTSVNDIDPEKSIDQANSTGLDKRNTSTPIEWKVAPDISPEFAPDEKSKDVTAVMSVKFQDGSWKEVPVTIRIIKQDNSLYNPQGAK
;
A
#
# COMPACT_ATOMS: atom_id res chain seq x y z
N MET A 1 -5.71 9.96 -7.99
CA MET A 1 -5.13 8.95 -8.90
C MET A 1 -5.25 9.49 -10.30
N VAL A 2 -4.12 9.73 -10.96
CA VAL A 2 -4.08 10.06 -12.39
C VAL A 2 -3.82 8.76 -13.10
N ILE A 3 -4.66 8.41 -14.08
CA ILE A 3 -4.45 7.25 -14.96
C ILE A 3 -4.16 7.81 -16.35
N TYR A 4 -2.99 7.48 -16.89
CA TYR A 4 -2.55 7.92 -18.20
C TYR A 4 -3.11 6.98 -19.29
N PRO A 5 -3.21 7.44 -20.56
CA PRO A 5 -3.73 6.62 -21.67
C PRO A 5 -2.95 5.32 -21.94
N ASP A 6 -1.71 5.24 -21.48
CA ASP A 6 -0.85 4.05 -21.56
C ASP A 6 -1.15 3.01 -20.45
N GLY A 7 -2.14 3.29 -19.60
CA GLY A 7 -2.51 2.45 -18.47
C GLY A 7 -1.64 2.65 -17.22
N SER A 8 -0.61 3.51 -17.27
CA SER A 8 0.16 3.86 -16.09
C SER A 8 -0.67 4.74 -15.14
N SER A 9 -0.39 4.65 -13.84
CA SER A 9 -1.06 5.47 -12.85
C SER A 9 -0.05 6.15 -11.94
N GLU A 10 -0.34 7.39 -11.58
CA GLU A 10 0.42 8.17 -10.61
C GLU A 10 -0.50 8.60 -9.48
N VAL A 11 0.01 8.55 -8.25
CA VAL A 11 -0.69 9.12 -7.11
C VAL A 11 -0.07 10.44 -6.70
N VAL A 12 -0.80 11.51 -6.97
CA VAL A 12 -0.49 12.84 -6.42
C VAL A 12 -0.90 12.87 -4.95
N VAL A 13 0.07 13.08 -4.07
CA VAL A 13 -0.17 13.26 -2.63
C VAL A 13 -0.66 14.69 -2.39
N VAL A 14 -1.94 14.84 -2.07
CA VAL A 14 -2.51 16.11 -1.60
C VAL A 14 -2.45 16.19 -0.08
N HIS A 15 -1.82 17.25 0.44
CA HIS A 15 -1.81 17.53 1.86
C HIS A 15 -3.01 18.42 2.20
N ALA A 16 -4.05 17.82 2.78
CA ALA A 16 -5.15 18.56 3.38
C ALA A 16 -4.92 18.67 4.89
N GLU A 17 -4.87 19.91 5.40
CA GLU A 17 -4.83 20.14 6.85
C GLU A 17 -6.26 20.09 7.41
N VAL A 18 -6.49 19.19 8.36
CA VAL A 18 -7.77 19.07 9.08
C VAL A 18 -7.55 19.47 10.52
N LYS A 19 -8.27 20.51 10.96
CA LYS A 19 -8.22 21.03 12.32
C LYS A 19 -9.43 20.59 13.13
N ASN A 20 -9.23 20.43 14.43
CA ASN A 20 -10.29 20.27 15.41
C ASN A 20 -11.12 21.56 15.51
N ALA A 21 -12.28 21.49 16.15
CA ALA A 21 -13.17 22.64 16.33
C ALA A 21 -12.53 23.79 17.15
N ASP A 22 -11.55 23.47 17.99
CA ASP A 22 -10.76 24.43 18.77
C ASP A 22 -9.59 25.07 17.98
N GLY A 23 -9.43 24.71 16.71
CA GLY A 23 -8.37 25.20 15.83
C GLY A 23 -7.02 24.49 15.96
N SER A 24 -6.91 23.50 16.85
CA SER A 24 -5.71 22.64 16.93
C SER A 24 -5.65 21.67 15.74
N ASN A 25 -4.44 21.22 15.38
CA ASN A 25 -4.28 20.19 14.36
C ASN A 25 -4.74 18.83 14.89
N THR A 26 -5.42 18.05 14.04
CA THR A 26 -5.71 16.64 14.30
C THR A 26 -4.43 15.80 14.35
N GLN A 27 -4.50 14.63 14.99
CA GLN A 27 -3.40 13.65 15.01
C GLN A 27 -3.01 13.23 13.60
N ALA A 28 -3.98 13.01 12.70
CA ALA A 28 -3.71 12.74 11.29
C ALA A 28 -2.96 13.88 10.59
N THR A 29 -3.29 15.15 10.91
CA THR A 29 -2.59 16.31 10.32
C THR A 29 -1.15 16.39 10.81
N ASN A 30 -0.89 16.09 12.09
CA ASN A 30 0.46 16.14 12.65
C ASN A 30 1.33 14.91 12.29
N ALA A 31 0.73 13.80 11.87
CA ALA A 31 1.46 12.58 11.53
C ALA A 31 2.01 12.63 10.10
N THR A 32 3.27 12.22 9.92
CA THR A 32 3.85 11.93 8.60
C THR A 32 3.92 10.42 8.42
N ILE A 33 3.23 9.88 7.43
CA ILE A 33 3.28 8.45 7.12
C ILE A 33 4.19 8.27 5.90
N ALA A 34 5.42 7.87 6.15
CA ALA A 34 6.35 7.47 5.10
C ALA A 34 6.02 6.05 4.64
N THR A 35 6.21 5.79 3.35
CA THR A 35 5.86 4.51 2.72
C THR A 35 7.07 3.86 2.10
N GLN A 36 7.08 2.55 2.09
CA GLN A 36 8.08 1.73 1.41
C GLN A 36 7.40 0.76 0.45
N VAL A 37 8.14 0.29 -0.56
CA VAL A 37 7.64 -0.72 -1.48
C VAL A 37 7.51 -2.06 -0.73
N GLN A 38 6.32 -2.63 -0.76
CA GLN A 38 6.07 -3.98 -0.25
C GLN A 38 6.10 -4.97 -1.43
N GLU A 39 7.03 -5.91 -1.39
CA GLU A 39 7.14 -6.95 -2.43
C GLU A 39 6.30 -8.17 -2.07
N VAL A 40 5.49 -8.66 -3.00
CA VAL A 40 4.67 -9.87 -2.84
C VAL A 40 4.73 -10.73 -4.10
N PRO A 41 4.68 -12.08 -3.98
CA PRO A 41 4.61 -12.95 -5.15
C PRO A 41 3.32 -12.78 -5.96
N PHE A 42 3.38 -12.97 -7.28
CA PHE A 42 2.20 -13.09 -8.11
C PHE A 42 1.31 -14.25 -7.65
N GLY A 43 0.00 -14.04 -7.64
CA GLY A 43 -0.99 -14.98 -7.10
C GLY A 43 -1.27 -14.83 -5.60
N THR A 44 -0.58 -13.93 -4.89
CA THR A 44 -0.92 -13.58 -3.51
C THR A 44 -2.32 -12.97 -3.45
N SER A 45 -3.18 -13.46 -2.55
CA SER A 45 -4.51 -12.89 -2.32
C SER A 45 -4.40 -11.50 -1.69
N VAL A 46 -5.27 -10.57 -2.06
CA VAL A 46 -5.34 -9.23 -1.43
C VAL A 46 -5.45 -9.33 0.09
N ASN A 47 -6.17 -10.33 0.61
CA ASN A 47 -6.37 -10.53 2.05
C ASN A 47 -5.09 -10.96 2.79
N ASP A 48 -4.10 -11.48 2.07
CA ASP A 48 -2.80 -11.90 2.62
C ASP A 48 -1.76 -10.77 2.56
N ILE A 49 -2.08 -9.67 1.87
CA ILE A 49 -1.23 -8.48 1.79
C ILE A 49 -1.53 -7.59 2.99
N ASP A 50 -0.64 -7.65 3.98
CA ASP A 50 -0.68 -6.80 5.17
C ASP A 50 -0.32 -5.34 4.81
N PRO A 51 -1.26 -4.37 4.91
CA PRO A 51 -0.99 -2.97 4.60
C PRO A 51 0.06 -2.33 5.52
N GLU A 52 0.22 -2.83 6.76
CA GLU A 52 1.18 -2.26 7.71
C GLU A 52 2.63 -2.41 7.22
N LYS A 53 2.92 -3.42 6.38
CA LYS A 53 4.26 -3.64 5.81
C LYS A 53 4.65 -2.61 4.74
N SER A 54 3.68 -1.85 4.23
CA SER A 54 3.92 -0.74 3.32
C SER A 54 4.32 0.56 4.04
N ILE A 55 4.26 0.59 5.38
CA ILE A 55 4.70 1.75 6.19
C ILE A 55 6.20 1.64 6.45
N ASP A 56 6.93 2.69 6.10
CA ASP A 56 8.30 2.89 6.56
C ASP A 56 8.24 3.41 7.99
N GLN A 57 8.33 2.49 8.96
CA GLN A 57 8.20 2.83 10.38
C GLN A 57 9.32 3.75 10.86
N ALA A 58 10.52 3.67 10.27
CA ALA A 58 11.68 4.44 10.69
C ALA A 58 11.57 5.91 10.27
N ASN A 59 10.95 6.17 9.11
CA ASN A 59 10.81 7.51 8.54
C ASN A 59 9.43 8.14 8.80
N SER A 60 8.54 7.43 9.50
CA SER A 60 7.21 7.93 9.87
C SER A 60 7.21 8.62 11.24
N THR A 61 6.30 9.57 11.43
CA THR A 61 6.06 10.26 12.71
C THR A 61 4.59 10.16 13.12
N GLY A 62 4.32 10.17 14.42
CA GLY A 62 2.95 10.11 14.95
C GLY A 62 2.28 8.74 14.86
N LEU A 63 3.02 7.68 14.51
CA LEU A 63 2.49 6.30 14.50
C LEU A 63 2.02 5.81 15.88
N ASP A 64 2.60 6.34 16.96
CA ASP A 64 2.17 6.07 18.34
C ASP A 64 0.75 6.57 18.65
N LYS A 65 0.24 7.51 17.83
CA LYS A 65 -1.13 8.04 17.90
C LYS A 65 -2.12 7.29 17.02
N ARG A 66 -1.66 6.27 16.27
CA ARG A 66 -2.55 5.39 15.51
C ARG A 66 -3.51 4.69 16.47
N ASN A 67 -4.74 4.49 16.02
CA ASN A 67 -5.66 3.59 16.69
C ASN A 67 -5.28 2.14 16.34
N THR A 68 -4.51 1.48 17.20
CA THR A 68 -4.06 0.10 17.00
C THR A 68 -5.15 -0.95 17.25
N SER A 69 -6.29 -0.56 17.85
CA SER A 69 -7.44 -1.45 17.99
C SER A 69 -8.23 -1.65 16.68
N THR A 70 -7.96 -0.80 15.68
CA THR A 70 -8.51 -0.91 14.34
C THR A 70 -7.39 -1.27 13.37
N PRO A 71 -7.50 -2.37 12.60
CA PRO A 71 -6.52 -2.69 11.59
C PRO A 71 -6.51 -1.61 10.49
N ILE A 72 -5.37 -1.47 9.83
CA ILE A 72 -5.29 -0.67 8.61
C ILE A 72 -6.06 -1.39 7.51
N GLU A 73 -6.93 -0.66 6.81
CA GLU A 73 -7.79 -1.20 5.76
C GLU A 73 -7.40 -0.65 4.39
N TRP A 74 -7.52 -1.48 3.34
CA TRP A 74 -7.44 -1.00 1.97
C TRP A 74 -8.69 -0.17 1.64
N LYS A 75 -8.49 1.13 1.37
CA LYS A 75 -9.50 1.98 0.75
C LYS A 75 -9.62 1.69 -0.75
N VAL A 76 -8.47 1.46 -1.37
CA VAL A 76 -8.32 0.94 -2.73
C VAL A 76 -7.34 -0.22 -2.64
N ALA A 77 -7.82 -1.43 -2.92
CA ALA A 77 -6.99 -2.63 -2.89
C ALA A 77 -5.97 -2.63 -4.04
N PRO A 78 -4.78 -3.21 -3.85
CA PRO A 78 -3.82 -3.40 -4.95
C PRO A 78 -4.40 -4.32 -6.02
N ASP A 79 -4.05 -4.06 -7.28
CA ASP A 79 -4.31 -5.00 -8.38
C ASP A 79 -3.36 -6.19 -8.27
N ILE A 80 -3.88 -7.34 -7.82
CA ILE A 80 -3.12 -8.59 -7.68
C ILE A 80 -3.09 -9.43 -8.96
N SER A 81 -3.71 -8.96 -10.04
CA SER A 81 -3.77 -9.62 -11.35
C SER A 81 -3.14 -8.79 -12.47
N PRO A 82 -1.98 -8.15 -12.25
CA PRO A 82 -1.43 -7.28 -13.28
C PRO A 82 -0.94 -8.12 -14.47
N GLU A 83 -1.17 -7.62 -15.68
CA GLU A 83 -0.57 -8.20 -16.88
C GLU A 83 0.93 -7.90 -16.91
N PHE A 84 1.77 -8.92 -17.07
CA PHE A 84 3.21 -8.77 -17.25
C PHE A 84 3.56 -8.75 -18.73
N ALA A 85 4.45 -7.85 -19.14
CA ALA A 85 5.12 -7.98 -20.43
C ALA A 85 5.98 -9.26 -20.46
N PRO A 86 6.33 -9.80 -21.65
CA PRO A 86 7.06 -11.07 -21.78
C PRO A 86 8.32 -11.18 -20.90
N ASP A 87 9.13 -10.12 -20.86
CA ASP A 87 10.40 -10.05 -20.11
C ASP A 87 10.29 -9.36 -18.74
N GLU A 88 9.08 -8.95 -18.34
CA GLU A 88 8.84 -8.28 -17.07
C GLU A 88 8.82 -9.29 -15.93
N LYS A 89 9.72 -9.09 -14.95
CA LYS A 89 9.86 -9.96 -13.76
C LYS A 89 9.07 -9.47 -12.56
N SER A 90 8.66 -8.22 -12.58
CA SER A 90 7.91 -7.60 -11.50
C SER A 90 7.13 -6.41 -12.01
N LYS A 91 5.97 -6.15 -11.41
CA LYS A 91 5.14 -4.99 -11.75
C LYS A 91 4.72 -4.27 -10.48
N ASP A 92 4.95 -2.95 -10.47
CA ASP A 92 4.53 -2.08 -9.38
C ASP A 92 3.06 -1.69 -9.61
N VAL A 93 2.24 -1.87 -8.58
CA VAL A 93 0.82 -1.50 -8.56
C VAL A 93 0.55 -0.55 -7.42
N THR A 94 -0.42 0.35 -7.62
CA THR A 94 -0.80 1.34 -6.62
C THR A 94 -1.96 0.82 -5.77
N ALA A 95 -1.94 1.15 -4.48
CA ALA A 95 -3.03 0.92 -3.54
C ALA A 95 -3.18 2.11 -2.60
N VAL A 96 -4.31 2.19 -1.90
CA VAL A 96 -4.54 3.24 -0.90
C VAL A 96 -4.99 2.60 0.40
N MET A 97 -4.26 2.84 1.48
CA MET A 97 -4.64 2.40 2.82
C MET A 97 -5.27 3.54 3.63
N SER A 98 -6.15 3.21 4.56
CA SER A 98 -6.75 4.15 5.52
C SER A 98 -6.14 3.95 6.90
N VAL A 99 -5.42 4.97 7.38
CA VAL A 99 -4.79 4.98 8.71
C VAL A 99 -5.67 5.78 9.66
N LYS A 100 -6.22 5.13 10.69
CA LYS A 100 -7.08 5.75 11.71
C LYS A 100 -6.27 6.13 12.95
N PHE A 101 -6.54 7.30 13.52
CA PHE A 101 -5.88 7.83 14.71
C PHE A 101 -6.82 7.83 15.93
N GLN A 102 -6.25 7.96 17.13
CA GLN A 102 -6.98 7.86 18.40
C GLN A 102 -8.01 8.98 18.60
N ASP A 103 -7.79 10.16 18.02
CA ASP A 103 -8.75 11.28 18.03
C ASP A 103 -9.90 11.12 17.00
N GLY A 104 -9.96 9.98 16.32
CA GLY A 104 -10.97 9.69 15.29
C GLY A 104 -10.64 10.28 13.91
N SER A 105 -9.59 11.09 13.79
CA SER A 105 -9.09 11.54 12.48
C SER A 105 -8.47 10.38 11.71
N TRP A 106 -8.38 10.51 10.39
CA TRP A 106 -7.84 9.48 9.51
C TRP A 106 -7.04 10.09 8.36
N LYS A 107 -6.17 9.27 7.75
CA LYS A 107 -5.38 9.64 6.57
C LYS A 107 -5.44 8.52 5.53
N GLU A 108 -5.76 8.90 4.29
CA GLU A 108 -5.57 8.02 3.13
C GLU A 108 -4.12 8.14 2.65
N VAL A 109 -3.43 7.01 2.58
CA VAL A 109 -2.01 6.96 2.23
C VAL A 109 -1.86 6.06 1.01
N PRO A 110 -1.41 6.61 -0.13
CA PRO A 110 -1.10 5.79 -1.29
C PRO A 110 0.21 5.04 -1.08
N VAL A 111 0.25 3.81 -1.53
CA VAL A 111 1.41 2.92 -1.40
C VAL A 111 1.67 2.21 -2.73
N THR A 112 2.89 1.70 -2.87
CA THR A 112 3.31 0.88 -4.01
C THR A 112 3.53 -0.55 -3.53
N ILE A 113 2.82 -1.48 -4.16
CA ILE A 113 3.04 -2.91 -3.99
C ILE A 113 3.76 -3.42 -5.22
N ARG A 114 4.87 -4.13 -5.06
CA ARG A 114 5.58 -4.77 -6.17
C ARG A 114 5.20 -6.23 -6.25
N ILE A 115 4.50 -6.60 -7.32
CA ILE A 115 4.15 -7.99 -7.61
C ILE A 115 5.31 -8.65 -8.34
N ILE A 116 5.92 -9.67 -7.74
CA ILE A 116 7.04 -10.43 -8.32
C ILE A 116 6.50 -11.62 -9.09
N LYS A 117 6.78 -11.69 -10.40
CA LYS A 117 6.44 -12.84 -11.24
C LYS A 117 7.23 -14.05 -10.75
N GLN A 118 6.53 -15.14 -10.46
CA GLN A 118 7.21 -16.39 -10.13
C GLN A 118 7.71 -17.03 -11.43
N ASP A 119 9.03 -17.15 -11.56
CA ASP A 119 9.62 -17.94 -12.64
C ASP A 119 9.24 -19.41 -12.40
N ASN A 120 8.35 -19.96 -13.23
CA ASN A 120 7.98 -21.38 -13.22
C ASN A 120 9.13 -22.32 -13.68
N SER A 121 10.39 -21.86 -13.63
CA SER A 121 11.57 -22.65 -14.03
C SER A 121 11.90 -23.82 -13.08
N LEU A 122 11.06 -24.08 -12.07
CA LEU A 122 11.18 -25.24 -11.17
C LEU A 122 10.20 -26.39 -11.45
N TYR A 123 9.43 -26.37 -12.55
CA TYR A 123 8.69 -27.57 -12.95
C TYR A 123 9.62 -28.58 -13.63
N ASN A 124 10.22 -29.49 -12.86
CA ASN A 124 10.84 -30.72 -13.36
C ASN A 124 9.86 -31.90 -13.19
N PRO A 125 9.02 -32.25 -14.19
CA PRO A 125 8.21 -33.45 -14.16
C PRO A 125 9.01 -34.69 -14.59
N GLN A 126 10.17 -34.95 -13.97
CA GLN A 126 10.87 -36.23 -14.12
C GLN A 126 10.90 -36.96 -12.79
N GLY A 127 9.81 -37.66 -12.53
CA GLY A 127 9.66 -38.53 -11.36
C GLY A 127 8.44 -39.44 -11.44
N ALA A 128 7.98 -39.81 -12.63
CA ALA A 128 7.09 -40.96 -12.77
C ALA A 128 7.97 -42.21 -12.66
N LYS A 129 7.83 -42.93 -11.56
CA LYS A 129 8.32 -44.31 -11.38
C LYS A 129 7.23 -45.29 -11.82
#